data_AF-A0A433EKI6-F1
#
_entry.id   AF-A0A433EKI6-F1
#
_cell.length_a   1.000
_cell.length_b   1.000
_cell.length_c   1.000
_cell.angle_alpha   90.00
_cell.angle_beta   90.00
_cell.angle_gamma   90.00
#
_symmetry.space_group_name_H-M   'P 1'
#
loop_
_entity.id
_entity.type
_entity.pdbx_description
1 polymer ?
#
loop_
_entity_poly.entity_id
_entity_poly.type
_entity_poly.pdbx_seq_one_letter_code
_entity_poly.pdbx_strand_id
1 'polypeptide(L)'
;MPFYQEIQWIGAQGITTGYPDGTFRPADNVERGAMAAFFYRYAGQPEYVMPSTSPFRDVSVGSSFYREITWLHSTGIANGWQDGTYRPVDPIRRDAMAAFIYRYAHKK
;
A
#
# COMPACT_ATOMS: atom_id res chain seq x y z
N MET A 1 -14.80 -10.13 -19.24
CA MET A 1 -14.30 -10.25 -17.85
C MET A 1 -14.77 -9.02 -17.09
N PRO A 2 -15.45 -9.17 -15.94
CA PRO A 2 -15.79 -8.02 -15.10
C PRO A 2 -14.54 -7.22 -14.74
N PHE A 3 -14.68 -5.89 -14.63
CA PHE A 3 -13.62 -4.96 -14.22
C PHE A 3 -12.35 -4.93 -15.11
N TYR A 4 -12.43 -5.46 -16.35
CA TYR A 4 -11.27 -5.54 -17.24
C TYR A 4 -10.67 -4.17 -17.55
N GLN A 5 -11.51 -3.17 -17.84
CA GLN A 5 -11.05 -1.82 -18.18
C GLN A 5 -10.32 -1.16 -17.01
N GLU A 6 -10.85 -1.32 -15.80
CA GLU A 6 -10.31 -0.77 -14.56
C GLU A 6 -8.97 -1.44 -14.19
N ILE A 7 -8.87 -2.77 -14.35
CA ILE A 7 -7.63 -3.52 -14.14
C ILE A 7 -6.56 -3.08 -15.13
N GLN A 8 -6.91 -2.96 -16.41
CA GLN A 8 -5.98 -2.46 -17.44
C GLN A 8 -5.53 -1.03 -17.12
N TRP A 9 -6.44 -0.17 -16.67
CA TRP A 9 -6.11 1.20 -16.32
C TRP A 9 -5.13 1.28 -15.13
N ILE A 10 -5.40 0.61 -14.01
CA ILE A 10 -4.47 0.66 -12.85
C ILE A 10 -3.09 0.07 -13.18
N GLY A 11 -3.04 -0.92 -14.07
CA GLY A 11 -1.78 -1.48 -14.57
C GLY A 11 -1.04 -0.49 -15.46
N ALA A 12 -1.73 0.14 -16.42
CA ALA A 12 -1.16 1.14 -17.32
C ALA A 12 -0.68 2.41 -16.59
N GLN A 13 -1.34 2.80 -15.49
CA GLN A 13 -0.89 3.90 -14.63
C GLN A 13 0.28 3.50 -13.71
N GLY A 14 0.71 2.24 -13.71
CA GLY A 14 1.75 1.75 -12.81
C GLY A 14 1.34 1.74 -11.34
N ILE A 15 0.04 1.88 -11.03
CA ILE A 15 -0.49 1.84 -9.65
C ILE A 15 -0.31 0.44 -9.07
N THR A 16 -0.54 -0.58 -9.90
CA THR A 16 -0.23 -1.98 -9.60
C THR A 16 0.77 -2.54 -10.61
N THR A 17 1.59 -3.48 -10.15
CA THR A 17 2.52 -4.25 -10.99
C THR A 17 2.14 -5.72 -11.10
N GLY A 18 1.03 -6.13 -10.46
CA GLY A 18 0.66 -7.54 -10.34
C GLY A 18 1.68 -8.36 -9.55
N TYR A 19 1.66 -9.67 -9.79
CA TYR A 19 2.56 -10.65 -9.20
C TYR A 19 3.79 -10.88 -10.09
N PRO A 20 4.91 -11.42 -9.54
CA PRO A 20 6.12 -11.69 -10.32
C PRO A 20 5.92 -12.64 -11.51
N ASP A 21 4.88 -13.46 -11.49
CA ASP A 21 4.48 -14.37 -12.58
C ASP A 21 3.68 -13.67 -13.71
N GLY A 22 3.48 -12.35 -13.61
CA GLY A 22 2.73 -11.55 -14.59
C GLY A 22 1.21 -11.58 -14.39
N THR A 23 0.70 -12.25 -13.36
CA THR A 23 -0.74 -12.32 -13.09
C THR A 23 -1.23 -11.14 -12.25
N PHE A 24 -2.51 -10.76 -12.38
CA PHE A 24 -3.15 -9.73 -11.54
C PHE A 24 -3.92 -10.32 -10.35
N ARG A 25 -4.48 -11.52 -10.50
CA ARG A 25 -5.30 -12.25 -9.49
C ARG A 25 -6.49 -11.43 -8.95
N PRO A 26 -7.48 -11.11 -9.80
CA PRO A 26 -8.59 -10.20 -9.45
C PRO A 26 -9.54 -10.70 -8.35
N ALA A 27 -9.50 -12.00 -8.02
CA ALA A 27 -10.32 -12.60 -6.98
C ALA A 27 -9.60 -12.70 -5.62
N ASP A 28 -8.29 -12.45 -5.58
CA ASP A 28 -7.50 -12.52 -4.35
C ASP A 28 -7.72 -11.26 -3.50
N ASN A 29 -7.60 -11.42 -2.19
CA ASN A 29 -7.61 -10.27 -1.29
C ASN A 29 -6.35 -9.42 -1.48
N VAL A 30 -6.49 -8.10 -1.33
CA VAL A 30 -5.35 -7.19 -1.34
C VAL A 30 -4.68 -7.21 0.04
N GLU A 31 -3.40 -7.56 0.08
CA GLU A 31 -2.56 -7.42 1.27
C GLU A 31 -2.35 -5.94 1.63
N ARG A 32 -2.26 -5.63 2.91
CA ARG A 32 -2.08 -4.24 3.38
C ARG A 32 -0.83 -3.56 2.83
N GLY A 33 0.28 -4.31 2.70
CA GLY A 33 1.51 -3.81 2.07
C GLY A 33 1.32 -3.45 0.60
N ALA A 34 0.58 -4.28 -0.16
CA ALA A 34 0.25 -3.98 -1.54
C ALA A 34 -0.66 -2.73 -1.65
N MET A 35 -1.62 -2.57 -0.73
CA MET A 35 -2.43 -1.34 -0.68
C MET A 35 -1.57 -0.10 -0.43
N ALA A 36 -0.54 -0.18 0.43
CA ALA A 36 0.42 0.92 0.61
C ALA A 36 1.11 1.29 -0.70
N ALA A 37 1.53 0.28 -1.46
CA ALA A 37 2.14 0.48 -2.77
C ALA A 37 1.20 1.19 -3.75
N PHE A 38 -0.08 0.82 -3.78
CA PHE A 38 -1.06 1.47 -4.65
C PHE A 38 -1.19 2.96 -4.36
N PHE A 39 -1.32 3.34 -3.08
CA PHE A 39 -1.39 4.75 -2.69
C PHE A 39 -0.11 5.53 -3.01
N TYR A 40 1.07 4.96 -2.73
CA TYR A 40 2.34 5.62 -3.03
C TYR A 40 2.53 5.85 -4.53
N ARG A 41 2.22 4.84 -5.36
CA ARG A 41 2.34 4.91 -6.81
C ARG A 41 1.28 5.85 -7.41
N TYR A 42 0.04 5.79 -6.91
CA TYR A 42 -1.00 6.73 -7.30
C TYR A 42 -0.66 8.18 -6.96
N ALA A 43 0.08 8.41 -5.88
CA ALA A 43 0.60 9.73 -5.51
C ALA A 43 1.78 10.22 -6.38
N GLY A 44 2.15 9.48 -7.45
CA GLY A 44 3.25 9.85 -8.34
C GLY A 44 4.63 9.46 -7.81
N GLN A 45 4.71 8.49 -6.89
CA GLN A 45 5.97 7.99 -6.32
C GLN A 45 6.86 9.12 -5.79
N PRO A 46 6.34 9.98 -4.88
CA PRO A 46 7.06 11.16 -4.42
C PRO A 46 8.41 10.78 -3.81
N GLU A 47 9.39 11.67 -3.96
CA GLU A 47 10.69 11.50 -3.32
C GLU A 47 10.49 11.34 -1.81
N TYR A 48 11.10 10.29 -1.28
CA TYR A 48 10.96 9.92 0.12
C TYR A 48 12.22 9.20 0.59
N VAL A 49 12.80 9.70 1.68
CA VAL A 49 13.94 9.06 2.34
C VAL A 49 13.38 8.08 3.36
N MET A 50 13.61 6.80 3.13
CA MET A 50 13.18 5.76 4.06
C MET A 50 13.96 5.87 5.37
N PRO A 51 13.33 5.64 6.53
CA PRO A 51 14.04 5.63 7.79
C PRO A 51 15.00 4.43 7.84
N SER A 52 16.16 4.62 8.49
CA SER A 52 17.14 3.53 8.71
C SER A 52 16.67 2.53 9.77
N THR A 53 15.68 2.91 10.58
CA THR A 53 15.03 2.08 11.59
C THR A 53 13.54 2.04 11.30
N SER A 54 12.95 0.85 11.26
CA SER A 54 11.52 0.72 11.00
C SER A 54 10.67 1.30 12.14
N PRO A 55 9.61 2.05 11.82
CA PRO A 55 8.60 2.42 12.80
C PRO A 55 7.71 1.23 13.22
N PHE A 56 7.77 0.11 12.49
CA PHE A 56 6.96 -1.08 12.74
C PHE A 56 7.83 -2.30 13.03
N ARG A 57 7.45 -3.05 14.07
CA ARG A 57 8.20 -4.22 14.56
C ARG A 57 8.20 -5.40 13.59
N ASP A 58 7.18 -5.49 12.74
CA ASP A 58 6.93 -6.57 11.78
C ASP A 58 7.23 -6.16 10.34
N VAL A 59 7.89 -5.02 10.13
CA VAL A 59 8.34 -4.56 8.82
C VAL A 59 9.83 -4.26 8.89
N SER A 60 10.67 -5.15 8.36
CA SER A 60 12.11 -4.97 8.35
C SER A 60 12.56 -4.02 7.24
N VAL A 61 13.68 -3.30 7.46
CA VAL A 61 14.31 -2.50 6.40
C VAL A 61 14.63 -3.43 5.22
N GLY A 62 14.17 -3.06 4.03
CA GLY A 62 14.37 -3.84 2.80
C GLY A 62 13.31 -4.92 2.55
N SER A 63 12.31 -5.09 3.42
CA SER A 63 11.17 -5.96 3.11
C SER A 63 10.37 -5.42 1.93
N SER A 64 9.57 -6.29 1.31
CA SER A 64 8.59 -5.88 0.30
C SER A 64 7.76 -4.69 0.79
N PHE A 65 7.61 -3.69 -0.08
CA PHE A 65 6.85 -2.46 0.16
C PHE A 65 7.31 -1.61 1.35
N TYR A 66 8.53 -1.80 1.89
CA TYR A 66 9.03 -1.03 3.05
C TYR A 66 8.95 0.49 2.82
N ARG A 67 9.33 0.94 1.62
CA ARG A 67 9.27 2.35 1.22
C ARG A 67 7.85 2.89 1.31
N GLU A 68 6.93 2.18 0.69
CA GLU A 68 5.54 2.61 0.53
C GLU A 68 4.80 2.56 1.87
N ILE A 69 5.03 1.51 2.68
CA ILE A 69 4.50 1.40 4.04
C ILE A 69 4.97 2.56 4.92
N THR A 70 6.28 2.82 4.93
CA THR A 70 6.83 3.89 5.78
C THR A 70 6.47 5.28 5.26
N TRP A 71 6.27 5.48 3.95
CA TRP A 71 5.73 6.72 3.39
C TRP A 71 4.24 6.94 3.77
N LEU A 72 3.42 5.89 3.73
CA LEU A 72 2.03 5.97 4.21
C LEU A 72 1.99 6.39 5.68
N HIS A 73 2.92 5.87 6.49
CA HIS A 73 3.04 6.21 7.91
C HIS A 73 3.53 7.65 8.11
N SER A 74 4.60 8.06 7.45
CA SER A 74 5.16 9.41 7.58
C SER A 74 4.18 10.51 7.18
N THR A 75 3.22 10.16 6.32
CA THR A 75 2.17 11.07 5.86
C THR A 75 0.83 10.90 6.57
N GLY A 76 0.77 10.08 7.62
CA GLY A 76 -0.41 9.89 8.46
C GLY A 76 -1.56 9.12 7.82
N ILE A 77 -1.38 8.50 6.64
CA ILE A 77 -2.42 7.67 6.00
C ILE A 77 -2.62 6.38 6.81
N ALA A 78 -1.53 5.72 7.21
CA ALA A 78 -1.57 4.46 7.93
C ALA A 78 -0.68 4.47 9.18
N ASN A 79 -1.28 4.26 10.34
CA ASN A 79 -0.60 4.38 11.63
C ASN A 79 -0.20 3.03 12.25
N GLY A 80 -0.54 1.91 11.62
CA GLY A 80 -0.39 0.59 12.23
C GLY A 80 -1.32 0.38 13.43
N TRP A 81 -0.90 -0.50 14.34
CA TRP A 81 -1.60 -0.85 15.57
C TRP A 81 -0.83 -0.41 16.82
N GLN A 82 -1.53 -0.37 17.95
CA GLN A 82 -0.97 0.00 19.25
C GLN A 82 0.19 -0.92 19.72
N ASP A 83 0.26 -2.15 19.18
CA ASP A 83 1.33 -3.10 19.45
C ASP A 83 2.63 -2.80 18.67
N GLY A 84 2.63 -1.76 17.83
CA GLY A 84 3.75 -1.36 16.99
C GLY A 84 3.87 -2.16 15.68
N THR A 85 2.80 -2.83 15.24
CA THR A 85 2.78 -3.61 13.98
C THR A 85 2.07 -2.89 12.83
N TYR A 86 2.41 -3.24 11.58
CA TYR A 86 1.73 -2.80 10.36
C TYR A 86 0.94 -3.90 9.65
N ARG A 87 1.30 -5.16 9.90
CA ARG A 87 0.70 -6.39 9.37
C ARG A 87 0.64 -6.39 7.84
N PRO A 88 1.80 -6.33 7.15
CA PRO A 88 1.87 -6.08 5.71
C PRO A 88 1.22 -7.18 4.87
N VAL A 89 1.25 -8.44 5.34
CA VAL A 89 0.72 -9.61 4.63
C VAL A 89 -0.74 -9.94 4.98
N ASP A 90 -1.33 -9.23 5.95
CA ASP A 90 -2.74 -9.41 6.27
C ASP A 90 -3.61 -8.79 5.17
N PRO A 91 -4.75 -9.41 4.82
CA PRO A 91 -5.76 -8.77 3.99
C PRO A 91 -6.23 -7.43 4.57
N ILE A 92 -6.37 -6.41 3.72
CA ILE A 92 -6.93 -5.15 4.18
C ILE A 92 -8.45 -5.27 4.42
N ARG A 93 -8.88 -4.91 5.63
CA ARG A 93 -10.30 -4.79 5.98
C ARG A 93 -10.91 -3.54 5.36
N ARG A 94 -12.22 -3.57 5.07
CA ARG A 94 -12.95 -2.45 4.42
C ARG A 94 -12.93 -1.16 5.25
N ASP A 95 -12.93 -1.26 6.58
CA ASP A 95 -12.83 -0.14 7.51
C ASP A 95 -11.46 0.57 7.40
N ALA A 96 -10.37 -0.20 7.39
CA ALA A 96 -9.02 0.31 7.21
C ALA A 96 -8.83 0.94 5.81
N MET A 97 -9.37 0.30 4.77
CA MET A 97 -9.37 0.86 3.41
C MET A 97 -10.07 2.22 3.37
N ALA A 98 -11.27 2.33 3.98
CA ALA A 98 -12.00 3.60 4.05
C ALA A 98 -11.20 4.68 4.80
N ALA A 99 -10.55 4.32 5.91
CA ALA A 99 -9.69 5.24 6.64
C ALA A 99 -8.50 5.73 5.81
N PHE A 100 -7.85 4.85 5.03
CA PHE A 100 -6.73 5.21 4.17
C PHE A 100 -7.18 6.19 3.07
N ILE A 101 -8.29 5.87 2.38
CA ILE A 101 -8.86 6.73 1.33
C ILE A 101 -9.22 8.10 1.90
N TYR A 102 -9.93 8.13 3.05
CA TYR A 102 -10.35 9.38 3.69
C TYR A 102 -9.14 10.26 4.02
N ARG A 103 -8.12 9.69 4.68
CA ARG A 103 -6.91 10.43 5.07
C ARG A 103 -6.12 10.90 3.86
N TYR A 104 -6.01 10.08 2.82
CA TYR A 104 -5.35 10.46 1.58
C TYR A 104 -6.04 11.64 0.89
N ALA A 105 -7.37 11.60 0.77
CA ALA A 105 -8.16 12.64 0.12
C ALA A 105 -8.20 13.96 0.91
N HIS A 106 -7.91 13.93 2.22
CA HIS A 106 -7.94 15.10 3.11
C HIS A 106 -6.57 15.53 3.63
N LYS A 107 -5.49 15.04 3.01
CA LYS A 107 -4.17 15.63 3.23
C LYS A 107 -4.21 17.10 2.80
N LYS A 108 -4.05 18.00 3.77
CA LYS A 108 -3.64 19.38 3.51
C LYS A 108 -2.11 19.41 3.46
#